data_AF-A0A939WST5-F1
#
_entry.id   AF-A0A939WST5-F1
#
_cell.length_a   1.000
_cell.length_b   1.000
_cell.length_c   1.000
_cell.angle_alpha   90.00
_cell.angle_beta   90.00
_cell.angle_gamma   90.00
#
_symmetry.space_group_name_H-M   'P 1'
#
loop_
_entity.id
_entity.type
_entity.pdbx_description
1 polymer ?
#
loop_
_entity_poly.entity_id
_entity_poly.type
_entity_poly.pdbx_seq_one_letter_code
_entity_poly.pdbx_strand_id
1 'polypeptide(L)'
;MSFHYMPGQFRVPKVPNFTLPDGIWCGADSDSGLFAFDAGYSWGGRIMSRELCYSLSVGGSTLKPVFSSINGYVYWSGSGYVYYTQTYGWVYMSGMFPGYEPLEDYDYKDGETTWTGDSFYTFYSFPQPGGGAATLTPRGSIHDRGEQKEIAAVWPRWKSKRGEFGEYEPVDGAEGTRWLGLPRFRGGSEYFVRSFAKTNGHFTYGRIRHVDGKWVIGEPGSDAGWHEGSEPSREGSVTFKFTKKEGSEARGQDISVSLYDHVKGDEREKAYLGEVAIWR
;
A
#
# COMPACT_ATOMS: atom_id res chain seq x y z
N MET A 1 13.51 -4.55 -1.18
CA MET A 1 12.47 -4.03 -2.11
C MET A 1 11.98 -5.16 -2.93
N SER A 2 11.11 -5.93 -2.31
CA SER A 2 10.68 -7.23 -2.77
C SER A 2 9.17 -7.24 -2.63
N PHE A 3 8.45 -7.42 -3.74
CA PHE A 3 6.99 -7.47 -3.74
C PHE A 3 6.52 -8.66 -4.57
N HIS A 4 5.47 -9.32 -4.08
CA HIS A 4 4.76 -10.37 -4.81
C HIS A 4 3.42 -9.86 -5.27
N TYR A 5 3.10 -10.13 -6.53
CA TYR A 5 1.76 -9.90 -7.02
C TYR A 5 0.84 -11.02 -6.55
N MET A 6 -0.21 -10.67 -5.80
CA MET A 6 -1.29 -11.56 -5.42
C MET A 6 -2.47 -11.34 -6.36
N PRO A 7 -2.72 -12.23 -7.33
CA PRO A 7 -3.80 -12.08 -8.33
C PRO A 7 -5.20 -12.37 -7.77
N GLY A 8 -5.35 -12.52 -6.45
CA GLY A 8 -6.60 -12.94 -5.82
C GLY A 8 -7.66 -11.85 -5.82
N GLN A 9 -8.91 -12.24 -6.06
CA GLN A 9 -10.07 -11.41 -5.77
C GLN A 9 -10.36 -11.46 -4.26
N PHE A 10 -10.03 -10.39 -3.54
CA PHE A 10 -10.47 -10.26 -2.17
C PHE A 10 -11.96 -9.97 -2.17
N ARG A 11 -12.73 -10.79 -1.45
CA ARG A 11 -14.13 -10.51 -1.17
C ARG A 11 -14.21 -9.72 0.13
N VAL A 12 -14.20 -8.39 0.02
CA VAL A 12 -14.43 -7.51 1.15
C VAL A 12 -15.85 -6.92 1.09
N PRO A 13 -16.48 -6.60 2.23
CA PRO A 13 -17.69 -5.78 2.25
C PRO A 13 -17.45 -4.45 1.53
N LYS A 14 -18.52 -3.77 1.12
CA LYS A 14 -18.40 -2.50 0.40
C LYS A 14 -17.67 -1.47 1.28
N VAL A 15 -16.67 -0.82 0.69
CA VAL A 15 -16.02 0.36 1.28
C VAL A 15 -16.59 1.61 0.60
N PRO A 16 -17.06 2.61 1.33
CA PRO A 16 -17.53 3.87 0.75
C PRO A 16 -16.38 4.57 0.01
N ASN A 17 -16.68 5.14 -1.15
CA ASN A 17 -15.73 5.90 -1.98
C ASN A 17 -14.45 5.14 -2.37
N PHE A 18 -14.43 3.81 -2.24
CA PHE A 18 -13.26 2.99 -2.55
C PHE A 18 -13.67 1.58 -2.97
N THR A 19 -13.13 1.12 -4.09
CA THR A 19 -13.28 -0.26 -4.53
C THR A 19 -11.91 -0.90 -4.48
N LEU A 20 -11.79 -1.99 -3.73
CA LEU A 20 -10.55 -2.74 -3.69
C LEU A 20 -10.25 -3.34 -5.08
N PRO A 21 -9.04 -3.17 -5.63
CA PRO A 21 -8.72 -3.63 -6.98
C PRO A 21 -8.56 -5.15 -7.08
N ASP A 22 -8.64 -5.64 -8.31
CA ASP A 22 -8.30 -7.02 -8.65
C ASP A 22 -6.78 -7.22 -8.59
N GLY A 23 -6.34 -7.77 -7.47
CA GLY A 23 -4.95 -8.11 -7.18
C GLY A 23 -4.11 -6.94 -6.66
N ILE A 24 -3.17 -7.27 -5.79
CA ILE A 24 -2.33 -6.31 -5.07
C ILE A 24 -0.88 -6.80 -5.04
N TRP A 25 0.06 -5.87 -5.01
CA TRP A 25 1.46 -6.17 -4.71
C TRP A 25 1.67 -6.16 -3.20
N CYS A 26 2.04 -7.29 -2.63
CA CYS A 26 2.36 -7.41 -1.21
C CYS A 26 3.88 -7.38 -1.03
N GLY A 27 4.36 -6.49 -0.17
CA GLY A 27 5.76 -6.40 0.17
C GLY A 27 6.23 -7.63 0.94
N ALA A 28 7.51 -7.96 0.77
CA ALA A 28 8.21 -9.08 1.37
C ALA A 28 9.51 -8.59 2.02
N ASP A 29 10.10 -9.41 2.89
CA ASP A 29 11.30 -9.09 3.65
C ASP A 29 11.19 -7.73 4.38
N SER A 30 12.10 -6.80 4.09
CA SER A 30 12.11 -5.43 4.62
C SER A 30 10.87 -4.60 4.29
N ASP A 31 10.12 -5.00 3.26
CA ASP A 31 8.93 -4.30 2.77
C ASP A 31 7.64 -4.99 3.24
N SER A 32 7.74 -6.01 4.09
CA SER A 32 6.58 -6.71 4.65
C SER A 32 5.57 -5.77 5.29
N GLY A 33 4.28 -6.04 5.05
CA GLY A 33 3.16 -5.21 5.51
C GLY A 33 2.90 -3.96 4.66
N LEU A 34 3.57 -3.79 3.51
CA LEU A 34 3.20 -2.82 2.50
C LEU A 34 2.36 -3.47 1.40
N PHE A 35 1.34 -2.75 0.94
CA PHE A 35 0.47 -3.13 -0.14
C PHE A 35 0.54 -2.04 -1.22
N ALA A 36 0.82 -2.40 -2.46
CA ALA A 36 0.80 -1.48 -3.59
C ALA A 36 -0.22 -1.91 -4.63
N PHE A 37 -1.08 -0.98 -5.03
CA PHE A 37 -2.25 -1.24 -5.87
C PHE A 37 -2.82 0.05 -6.44
N ASP A 38 -3.73 -0.06 -7.41
CA ASP A 38 -4.47 1.09 -7.94
C ASP A 38 -5.69 1.38 -7.06
N ALA A 39 -5.68 2.49 -6.34
CA ALA A 39 -6.78 2.91 -5.48
C ALA A 39 -7.84 3.76 -6.23
N GLY A 40 -7.70 3.90 -7.54
CA GLY A 40 -8.56 4.73 -8.38
C GLY A 40 -8.17 6.20 -8.33
N TYR A 41 -8.65 6.96 -9.32
CA TYR A 41 -8.27 8.36 -9.53
C TYR A 41 -8.48 9.24 -8.30
N SER A 42 -9.59 9.04 -7.58
CA SER A 42 -9.95 9.80 -6.38
C SER A 42 -8.93 9.66 -5.25
N TRP A 43 -8.26 8.52 -5.13
CA TRP A 43 -7.24 8.25 -4.10
C TRP A 43 -5.79 8.51 -4.58
N GLY A 44 -5.64 9.05 -5.78
CA GLY A 44 -4.33 9.33 -6.38
C GLY A 44 -3.83 8.25 -7.34
N GLY A 45 -4.69 7.31 -7.76
CA GLY A 45 -4.35 6.22 -8.67
C GLY A 45 -3.51 5.15 -7.98
N ARG A 46 -2.33 4.88 -8.54
CA ARG A 46 -1.40 3.87 -8.01
C ARG A 46 -0.74 4.36 -6.72
N ILE A 47 -0.98 3.62 -5.64
CA ILE A 47 -0.49 3.93 -4.31
C ILE A 47 0.22 2.73 -3.68
N MET A 48 0.94 3.01 -2.61
CA MET A 48 1.44 2.03 -1.66
C MET A 48 0.97 2.45 -0.26
N SER A 49 0.49 1.52 0.56
CA SER A 49 0.07 1.80 1.94
C SER A 49 0.29 0.59 2.85
N ARG A 50 0.25 0.82 4.16
CA ARG A 50 0.25 -0.24 5.18
C ARG A 50 -1.13 -0.82 5.46
N GLU A 51 -2.16 -0.16 4.95
CA GLU A 51 -3.56 -0.53 5.15
C GLU A 51 -4.24 -0.64 3.79
N LEU A 52 -5.14 -1.61 3.61
CA LEU A 52 -5.91 -1.79 2.38
C LEU A 52 -7.05 -0.78 2.22
N CYS A 53 -7.41 -0.09 3.30
CA CYS A 53 -8.48 0.91 3.34
C CYS A 53 -8.06 2.06 4.24
N TYR A 54 -8.60 3.25 3.96
CA TYR A 54 -8.44 4.42 4.81
C TYR A 54 -9.03 4.22 6.21
N SER A 55 -8.48 4.94 7.18
CA SER A 55 -9.00 5.12 8.54
C SER A 55 -9.90 6.35 8.59
N LEU A 56 -10.67 6.50 9.68
CA LEU A 56 -11.52 7.68 9.90
C LEU A 56 -11.06 8.44 11.13
N SER A 57 -10.86 9.75 11.02
CA SER A 57 -10.61 10.63 12.17
C SER A 57 -11.92 11.26 12.62
N VAL A 58 -12.33 11.03 13.86
CA VAL A 58 -13.52 11.62 14.48
C VAL A 58 -13.13 12.26 15.80
N GLY A 59 -13.30 13.58 15.93
CA GLY A 59 -12.97 14.31 17.16
C GLY A 59 -11.52 14.09 17.63
N GLY A 60 -10.57 14.00 16.68
CA GLY A 60 -9.15 13.76 16.96
C GLY A 60 -8.76 12.30 17.23
N SER A 61 -9.72 11.38 17.34
CA SER A 61 -9.45 9.95 17.48
C SER A 61 -9.48 9.24 16.13
N THR A 62 -8.53 8.32 15.90
CA THR A 62 -8.47 7.52 14.66
C THR A 62 -9.18 6.19 14.86
N LEU A 63 -10.16 5.92 13.99
CA LEU A 63 -10.88 4.66 13.88
C LEU A 63 -10.32 3.85 12.71
N LYS A 64 -10.00 2.58 12.96
CA LYS A 64 -9.43 1.65 11.98
C LYS A 64 -10.53 0.86 11.27
N PRO A 65 -10.39 0.60 9.96
CA PRO A 65 -11.36 -0.21 9.24
C PRO A 65 -11.38 -1.65 9.76
N VAL A 66 -12.56 -2.23 9.82
CA VAL A 66 -12.79 -3.64 10.13
C VAL A 66 -13.52 -4.28 8.96
N PHE A 67 -12.90 -5.31 8.39
CA PHE A 67 -13.35 -5.99 7.18
C PHE A 67 -14.43 -7.05 7.45
N SER A 68 -15.42 -6.71 8.28
CA SER A 68 -16.61 -7.52 8.50
C SER A 68 -17.85 -6.75 8.08
N SER A 69 -18.84 -7.46 7.57
CA SER A 69 -20.02 -6.84 6.97
C SER A 69 -21.04 -6.44 8.03
N ILE A 70 -21.40 -5.15 8.06
CA ILE A 70 -22.58 -4.63 8.75
C ILE A 70 -23.46 -3.97 7.69
N ASN A 71 -24.64 -4.55 7.46
CA ASN A 71 -25.57 -4.14 6.40
C ASN A 71 -24.90 -4.02 5.01
N GLY A 72 -23.92 -4.88 4.71
CA GLY A 72 -23.24 -4.94 3.40
C GLY A 72 -22.00 -4.05 3.26
N TYR A 73 -21.64 -3.30 4.30
CA TYR A 73 -20.50 -2.39 4.32
C TYR A 73 -19.48 -2.79 5.38
N VAL A 74 -18.23 -2.36 5.19
CA VAL A 74 -17.24 -2.36 6.28
C VAL A 74 -17.64 -1.35 7.35
N TYR A 75 -17.09 -1.50 8.55
CA TYR A 75 -17.23 -0.52 9.62
C TYR A 75 -15.86 -0.09 10.15
N TRP A 76 -15.81 0.97 10.95
CA TRP A 76 -14.58 1.42 11.61
C TRP A 76 -14.72 1.35 13.11
N SER A 77 -13.65 0.98 13.80
CA SER A 77 -13.60 0.82 15.26
C SER A 77 -12.40 1.52 15.89
N GLY A 78 -12.53 1.88 17.17
CA GLY A 78 -11.49 2.55 17.95
C GLY A 78 -12.11 3.14 19.22
N SER A 79 -12.13 4.46 19.36
CA SER A 79 -12.83 5.16 20.45
C SER A 79 -14.37 5.10 20.36
N GLY A 80 -14.88 4.51 19.28
CA GLY A 80 -16.29 4.33 18.97
C GLY A 80 -16.40 3.54 17.67
N TYR A 81 -17.56 3.61 17.03
CA TYR A 81 -17.87 2.85 15.83
C TYR A 81 -18.53 3.73 14.77
N VAL A 82 -18.07 3.60 13.53
CA VAL A 82 -18.75 4.15 12.35
C VAL A 82 -19.25 2.97 11.53
N TYR A 83 -20.56 2.87 11.33
CA TYR A 83 -21.18 1.77 10.61
C TYR A 83 -22.49 2.20 9.93
N TYR A 84 -22.99 1.37 9.02
CA TYR A 84 -24.21 1.62 8.27
C TYR A 84 -25.42 0.95 8.92
N THR A 85 -26.48 1.72 9.16
CA THR A 85 -27.78 1.32 9.71
C THR A 85 -28.83 1.37 8.62
N GLN A 86 -29.90 0.60 8.77
CA GLN A 86 -31.03 0.61 7.83
C GLN A 86 -31.88 1.87 8.00
N THR A 87 -32.00 2.37 9.23
CA THR A 87 -32.90 3.48 9.56
C THR A 87 -32.28 4.85 9.29
N TYR A 88 -31.02 5.04 9.69
CA TYR A 88 -30.37 6.36 9.67
C TYR A 88 -29.23 6.46 8.65
N GLY A 89 -28.93 5.37 7.94
CA GLY A 89 -27.75 5.30 7.08
C GLY A 89 -26.46 5.28 7.91
N TRP A 90 -25.49 6.13 7.60
CA TRP A 90 -24.22 6.15 8.31
C TRP A 90 -24.34 6.82 9.68
N VAL A 91 -23.86 6.11 10.70
CA VAL A 91 -23.86 6.59 12.09
C VAL A 91 -22.47 6.53 12.71
N TYR A 92 -22.23 7.39 13.70
CA TYR A 92 -21.13 7.28 14.66
C TYR A 92 -21.69 7.12 16.07
N MET A 93 -21.24 6.08 16.78
CA MET A 93 -21.61 5.80 18.17
C MET A 93 -20.39 5.46 19.01
N SER A 94 -20.29 6.02 20.22
CA SER A 94 -19.18 5.73 21.13
C SER A 94 -19.39 4.49 22.02
N GLY A 95 -20.65 4.10 22.28
CA GLY A 95 -20.96 3.11 23.34
C GLY A 95 -21.61 1.80 22.89
N MET A 96 -22.17 1.75 21.68
CA MET A 96 -22.92 0.58 21.18
C MET A 96 -22.16 -0.14 20.08
N PHE A 97 -22.28 -1.46 20.03
CA PHE A 97 -21.59 -2.30 19.06
C PHE A 97 -22.12 -2.06 17.63
N PRO A 98 -21.29 -2.27 16.60
CA PRO A 98 -21.70 -2.06 15.22
C PRO A 98 -22.79 -3.06 14.80
N GLY A 99 -23.83 -2.57 14.12
CA GLY A 99 -24.99 -3.34 13.70
C GLY A 99 -26.22 -3.20 14.61
N TYR A 100 -26.09 -2.48 15.73
CA TYR A 100 -27.23 -2.01 16.51
C TYR A 100 -27.98 -0.89 15.75
N GLU A 101 -29.32 -0.87 15.78
CA GLU A 101 -30.10 0.24 15.23
C GLU A 101 -30.34 1.26 16.35
N PRO A 102 -29.79 2.50 16.25
CA PRO A 102 -29.99 3.53 17.27
C PRO A 102 -31.46 3.87 17.44
N LEU A 103 -31.88 4.11 18.68
CA LEU A 103 -33.24 4.58 18.97
C LEU A 103 -33.26 6.10 19.09
N GLU A 104 -34.20 6.74 18.40
CA GLU A 104 -34.53 8.16 18.56
C GLU A 104 -36.04 8.30 18.62
N ASP A 105 -36.53 9.00 19.64
CA ASP A 105 -37.93 9.36 19.81
C ASP A 105 -38.03 10.81 20.29
N TYR A 106 -39.22 11.40 20.22
CA TYR A 106 -39.46 12.75 20.72
C TYR A 106 -40.80 12.87 21.43
N ASP A 107 -40.78 13.59 22.55
CA ASP A 107 -41.99 14.05 23.23
C ASP A 107 -42.21 15.52 22.90
N TYR A 108 -43.42 15.87 22.46
CA TYR A 108 -43.83 17.26 22.29
C TYR A 108 -44.78 17.67 23.41
N LYS A 109 -44.36 18.61 24.27
CA LYS A 109 -45.16 19.13 25.39
C LYS A 109 -44.99 20.64 25.47
N ASP A 110 -46.10 21.36 25.68
CA ASP A 110 -46.12 22.80 25.92
C ASP A 110 -45.36 23.67 24.89
N GLY A 111 -45.29 23.22 23.63
CA GLY A 111 -44.58 23.95 22.57
C GLY A 111 -43.10 23.58 22.43
N GLU A 112 -42.58 22.70 23.29
CA GLU A 112 -41.19 22.25 23.29
C GLU A 112 -41.09 20.78 22.88
N THR A 113 -40.10 20.47 22.05
CA THR A 113 -39.75 19.11 21.67
C THR A 113 -38.59 18.62 22.54
N THR A 114 -38.76 17.51 23.23
CA THR A 114 -37.69 16.83 23.95
C THR A 114 -37.34 15.53 23.25
N TRP A 115 -36.12 15.46 22.71
CA TRP A 115 -35.59 14.25 22.08
C TRP A 115 -35.05 13.25 23.10
N THR A 116 -35.37 11.98 22.92
CA THR A 116 -34.95 10.87 23.78
C THR A 116 -34.34 9.73 22.96
N GLY A 117 -33.85 8.70 23.65
CA GLY A 117 -33.18 7.55 23.03
C GLY A 117 -31.66 7.61 23.14
N ASP A 118 -30.97 6.92 22.23
CA ASP A 118 -29.53 6.77 22.24
C ASP A 118 -28.81 8.08 21.87
N SER A 119 -27.59 8.27 22.36
CA SER A 119 -26.75 9.39 21.91
C SER A 119 -25.88 8.95 20.73
N PHE A 120 -26.16 9.48 19.55
CA PHE A 120 -25.43 9.13 18.34
C PHE A 120 -25.36 10.30 17.37
N TYR A 121 -24.60 10.09 16.30
CA TYR A 121 -24.47 11.05 15.23
C TYR A 121 -24.78 10.41 13.89
N THR A 122 -25.36 11.17 12.96
CA THR A 122 -25.56 10.77 11.56
C THR A 122 -24.76 11.67 10.63
N PHE A 123 -24.49 11.19 9.42
CA PHE A 123 -23.91 12.00 8.36
C PHE A 123 -24.33 11.47 6.99
N TYR A 124 -24.57 12.39 6.05
CA TYR A 124 -25.17 12.04 4.77
C TYR A 124 -24.13 11.63 3.70
N SER A 125 -22.99 12.31 3.69
CA SER A 125 -21.91 12.07 2.73
C SER A 125 -20.69 11.50 3.44
N PHE A 126 -20.23 10.34 2.97
CA PHE A 126 -19.00 9.75 3.46
C PHE A 126 -17.81 10.64 3.04
N PRO A 127 -16.82 10.90 3.93
CA PRO A 127 -15.68 11.75 3.61
C PRO A 127 -14.96 11.26 2.34
N GLN A 128 -14.59 12.21 1.49
CA GLN A 128 -13.93 11.95 0.23
C GLN A 128 -12.41 11.99 0.40
N PRO A 129 -11.66 11.20 -0.38
CA PRO A 129 -10.21 11.34 -0.47
C PRO A 129 -9.75 12.73 -0.88
N GLY A 130 -8.82 13.32 -0.13
CA GLY A 130 -8.35 14.69 -0.36
C GLY A 130 -9.44 15.76 -0.22
N GLY A 131 -10.65 15.38 0.20
CA GLY A 131 -11.77 16.28 0.47
C GLY A 131 -11.78 16.77 1.92
N GLY A 132 -12.62 17.77 2.18
CA GLY A 132 -12.88 18.25 3.54
C GLY A 132 -13.57 17.20 4.41
N ALA A 133 -13.53 17.42 5.73
CA ALA A 133 -14.27 16.59 6.67
C ALA A 133 -15.78 16.69 6.44
N ALA A 134 -16.51 15.60 6.68
CA ALA A 134 -17.96 15.62 6.72
C ALA A 134 -18.42 16.03 8.12
N THR A 135 -19.48 16.82 8.20
CA THR A 135 -20.12 17.19 9.46
C THR A 135 -21.01 16.06 9.95
N LEU A 136 -20.90 15.76 11.24
CA LEU A 136 -21.77 14.84 11.96
C LEU A 136 -22.87 15.63 12.67
N THR A 137 -24.11 15.26 12.38
CA THR A 137 -25.29 15.82 13.01
C THR A 137 -25.64 15.01 14.26
N PRO A 138 -25.71 15.61 15.45
CA PRO A 138 -26.13 14.91 16.66
C PRO A 138 -27.60 14.48 16.57
N ARG A 139 -27.93 13.32 17.14
CA ARG A 139 -29.28 12.71 17.10
C ARG A 139 -29.63 12.03 18.43
N GLY A 140 -30.88 11.59 18.53
CA GLY A 140 -31.43 10.95 19.72
C GLY A 140 -31.39 11.87 20.92
N SER A 141 -30.93 11.39 22.07
CA SER A 141 -30.89 12.19 23.30
C SER A 141 -29.93 13.39 23.26
N ILE A 142 -29.15 13.57 22.18
CA ILE A 142 -28.28 14.74 21.99
C ILE A 142 -28.70 15.62 20.81
N HIS A 143 -29.87 15.42 20.21
CA HIS A 143 -30.31 16.10 18.98
C HIS A 143 -30.06 17.61 18.97
N ASP A 144 -30.48 18.34 20.02
CA ASP A 144 -30.38 19.80 20.08
C ASP A 144 -29.20 20.32 20.92
N ARG A 145 -28.48 19.42 21.60
CA ARG A 145 -27.44 19.78 22.60
C ARG A 145 -26.07 19.17 22.34
N GLY A 146 -26.00 18.25 21.38
CA GLY A 146 -24.77 17.57 21.02
C GLY A 146 -23.81 18.53 20.32
N GLU A 147 -22.55 18.49 20.73
CA GLU A 147 -21.52 19.22 20.00
C GLU A 147 -21.37 18.66 18.59
N GLN A 148 -21.34 19.54 17.61
CA GLN A 148 -21.08 19.18 16.22
C GLN A 148 -19.68 18.57 16.11
N LYS A 149 -19.59 17.42 15.45
CA LYS A 149 -18.32 16.73 15.20
C LYS A 149 -18.02 16.72 13.71
N GLU A 150 -16.76 16.47 13.39
CA GLU A 150 -16.29 16.26 12.03
C GLU A 150 -15.67 14.87 11.88
N ILE A 151 -15.85 14.28 10.69
CA ILE A 151 -15.22 13.03 10.28
C ILE A 151 -14.42 13.22 9.00
N ALA A 152 -13.16 12.81 9.02
CA ALA A 152 -12.28 12.88 7.86
C ALA A 152 -11.71 11.50 7.53
N ALA A 153 -11.50 11.23 6.24
CA ALA A 153 -10.78 10.04 5.81
C ALA A 153 -9.27 10.29 5.89
N VAL A 154 -8.55 9.38 6.52
CA VAL A 154 -7.11 9.48 6.76
C VAL A 154 -6.44 8.22 6.22
N TRP A 155 -5.53 8.38 5.26
CA TRP A 155 -4.85 7.24 4.65
C TRP A 155 -3.39 7.56 4.30
N PRO A 156 -2.47 7.46 5.27
CA PRO A 156 -1.04 7.60 5.01
C PRO A 156 -0.62 6.60 3.93
N ARG A 157 -0.08 7.14 2.83
CA ARG A 157 0.27 6.35 1.66
C ARG A 157 1.38 7.01 0.86
N TRP A 158 1.97 6.25 -0.04
CA TRP A 158 2.88 6.77 -1.05
C TRP A 158 2.20 6.72 -2.41
N LYS A 159 2.36 7.76 -3.23
CA LYS A 159 1.77 7.87 -4.57
C LYS A 159 2.84 7.68 -5.63
N SER A 160 2.56 6.88 -6.67
CA SER A 160 3.50 6.69 -7.77
C SER A 160 3.74 7.97 -8.57
N LYS A 161 4.99 8.20 -8.99
CA LYS A 161 5.36 9.32 -9.87
C LYS A 161 5.13 9.07 -11.36
N ARG A 162 5.40 7.84 -11.83
CA ARG A 162 5.56 7.57 -13.29
C ARG A 162 5.04 6.21 -13.76
N GLY A 163 4.28 5.47 -12.95
CA GLY A 163 3.68 4.20 -13.39
C GLY A 163 3.44 3.20 -12.27
N GLU A 164 3.39 1.91 -12.60
CA GLU A 164 3.27 0.88 -11.57
C GLU A 164 4.58 0.65 -10.82
N PHE A 165 5.68 0.51 -11.56
CA PHE A 165 6.99 0.27 -10.98
C PHE A 165 7.81 1.56 -10.92
N GLY A 166 8.66 1.64 -9.91
CA GLY A 166 9.53 2.79 -9.67
C GLY A 166 9.20 3.49 -8.36
N GLU A 167 9.40 4.79 -8.35
CA GLU A 167 9.36 5.65 -7.16
C GLU A 167 7.94 6.05 -6.75
N TYR A 168 7.69 5.96 -5.45
CA TYR A 168 6.46 6.37 -4.79
C TYR A 168 6.79 7.44 -3.72
N GLU A 169 6.15 8.60 -3.81
CA GLU A 169 6.36 9.75 -2.94
C GLU A 169 5.37 9.78 -1.78
N PRO A 170 5.78 10.19 -0.57
CA PRO A 170 4.90 10.22 0.58
C PRO A 170 3.79 11.27 0.41
N VAL A 171 2.56 10.91 0.77
CA VAL A 171 1.39 11.79 0.87
C VAL A 171 0.59 11.47 2.13
N ASP A 172 -0.27 12.41 2.55
CA ASP A 172 -1.24 12.23 3.64
C ASP A 172 -0.63 11.71 4.95
N GLY A 173 0.56 12.22 5.30
CA GLY A 173 1.26 11.90 6.54
C GLY A 173 2.19 10.67 6.47
N ALA A 174 2.36 10.05 5.29
CA ALA A 174 3.45 9.09 5.11
C ALA A 174 4.82 9.78 5.10
N GLU A 175 5.88 9.02 5.38
CA GLU A 175 7.25 9.54 5.42
C GLU A 175 8.21 8.71 4.56
N GLY A 176 9.22 9.38 4.02
CA GLY A 176 10.27 8.80 3.19
C GLY A 176 9.79 8.35 1.81
N THR A 177 10.73 8.12 0.90
CA THR A 177 10.43 7.58 -0.43
C THR A 177 10.36 6.06 -0.38
N ARG A 178 9.45 5.48 -1.17
CA ARG A 178 9.35 4.02 -1.38
C ARG A 178 9.51 3.69 -2.85
N TRP A 179 9.79 2.42 -3.15
CA TRP A 179 9.86 1.95 -4.53
C TRP A 179 9.18 0.60 -4.68
N LEU A 180 8.52 0.41 -5.82
CA LEU A 180 7.93 -0.86 -6.24
C LEU A 180 8.70 -1.45 -7.42
N GLY A 181 8.90 -2.76 -7.40
CA GLY A 181 9.57 -3.52 -8.47
C GLY A 181 11.05 -3.78 -8.21
N LEU A 182 11.61 -4.67 -9.03
CA LEU A 182 13.02 -5.03 -9.00
C LEU A 182 13.83 -3.99 -9.79
N PRO A 183 14.94 -3.47 -9.25
CA PRO A 183 15.82 -2.57 -10.00
C PRO A 183 16.37 -3.27 -11.24
N ARG A 184 16.26 -2.59 -12.38
CA ARG A 184 16.84 -3.00 -13.64
C ARG A 184 17.91 -1.99 -14.04
N PHE A 185 19.10 -2.51 -14.30
CA PHE A 185 20.26 -1.75 -14.70
C PHE A 185 20.51 -1.91 -16.19
N ARG A 186 21.20 -0.95 -16.80
CA ARG A 186 21.58 -0.99 -18.21
C ARG A 186 23.09 -0.84 -18.35
N GLY A 187 23.69 -1.71 -19.16
CA GLY A 187 25.08 -1.60 -19.61
C GLY A 187 25.14 -1.74 -21.12
N GLY A 188 25.43 -0.65 -21.84
CA GLY A 188 25.33 -0.61 -23.29
C GLY A 188 23.91 -0.89 -23.80
N SER A 189 23.75 -1.97 -24.56
CA SER A 189 22.45 -2.44 -25.10
C SER A 189 21.75 -3.48 -24.23
N GLU A 190 22.38 -3.93 -23.13
CA GLU A 190 21.86 -5.00 -22.29
C GLU A 190 21.23 -4.49 -21.00
N TYR A 191 20.27 -5.27 -20.48
CA TYR A 191 19.63 -5.04 -19.18
C TYR A 191 19.97 -6.14 -18.18
N PHE A 192 20.15 -5.73 -16.92
CA PHE A 192 20.44 -6.59 -15.78
C PHE A 192 19.38 -6.37 -14.71
N VAL A 193 18.49 -7.33 -14.50
CA VAL A 193 17.41 -7.24 -13.50
C VAL A 193 17.88 -7.93 -12.23
N ARG A 194 17.82 -7.22 -11.09
CA ARG A 194 18.12 -7.80 -9.79
C ARG A 194 17.14 -8.94 -9.49
N SER A 195 17.62 -10.04 -8.95
CA SER A 195 16.77 -11.10 -8.39
C SER A 195 15.92 -10.60 -7.23
N PHE A 196 14.80 -11.28 -7.03
CA PHE A 196 13.92 -11.12 -5.89
C PHE A 196 14.59 -11.60 -4.61
N ALA A 197 15.13 -12.83 -4.64
CA ALA A 197 15.76 -13.47 -3.50
C ALA A 197 17.29 -13.46 -3.62
N LYS A 198 17.95 -13.53 -2.47
CA LYS A 198 19.40 -13.73 -2.40
C LYS A 198 19.74 -15.20 -2.53
N THR A 199 20.81 -15.50 -3.25
CA THR A 199 21.45 -16.82 -3.28
C THR A 199 22.83 -16.67 -2.66
N ASN A 200 23.13 -17.48 -1.63
CA ASN A 200 24.39 -17.42 -0.88
C ASN A 200 24.73 -16.01 -0.35
N GLY A 201 23.72 -15.27 0.12
CA GLY A 201 23.89 -13.93 0.71
C GLY A 201 23.90 -12.76 -0.28
N HIS A 202 23.89 -13.02 -1.59
CA HIS A 202 23.98 -12.00 -2.64
C HIS A 202 22.77 -12.05 -3.57
N PHE A 203 22.34 -10.89 -4.08
CA PHE A 203 21.43 -10.84 -5.21
C PHE A 203 22.16 -11.23 -6.50
N THR A 204 21.43 -11.66 -7.52
CA THR A 204 21.98 -11.82 -8.88
C THR A 204 21.37 -10.76 -9.78
N TYR A 205 22.04 -10.42 -10.89
CA TYR A 205 21.52 -9.43 -11.84
C TYR A 205 21.67 -9.98 -13.27
N GLY A 206 20.84 -10.95 -13.62
CA GLY A 206 21.01 -11.71 -14.87
C GLY A 206 22.39 -12.38 -14.94
N ARG A 207 23.24 -11.92 -15.86
CA ARG A 207 24.60 -12.45 -16.05
C ARG A 207 25.63 -11.92 -15.03
N ILE A 208 25.31 -10.86 -14.29
CA ILE A 208 26.16 -10.37 -13.20
C ILE A 208 25.93 -11.25 -11.97
N ARG A 209 27.01 -11.83 -11.44
CA ARG A 209 26.99 -12.73 -10.30
C ARG A 209 28.20 -12.54 -9.41
N HIS A 210 28.07 -12.96 -8.15
CA HIS A 210 29.16 -12.98 -7.20
C HIS A 210 29.89 -14.34 -7.24
N VAL A 211 31.19 -14.34 -7.54
CA VAL A 211 32.06 -15.52 -7.65
C VAL A 211 33.38 -15.22 -6.95
N ASP A 212 33.78 -16.07 -6.01
CA ASP A 212 35.07 -15.98 -5.29
C ASP A 212 35.40 -14.58 -4.73
N GLY A 213 34.40 -13.92 -4.14
CA GLY A 213 34.56 -12.60 -3.53
C GLY A 213 34.52 -11.42 -4.51
N LYS A 214 34.22 -11.65 -5.79
CA LYS A 214 34.15 -10.63 -6.84
C LYS A 214 32.81 -10.64 -7.54
N TRP A 215 32.37 -9.47 -7.99
CA TRP A 215 31.24 -9.35 -8.92
C TRP A 215 31.75 -9.43 -10.35
N VAL A 216 31.18 -10.35 -11.12
CA VAL A 216 31.68 -10.66 -12.45
C VAL A 216 30.58 -10.73 -13.50
N ILE A 217 30.95 -10.39 -14.74
CA ILE A 217 30.20 -10.71 -15.96
C ILE A 217 31.05 -11.71 -16.76
N GLY A 218 30.50 -12.88 -17.03
CA GLY A 218 31.20 -13.97 -17.71
C GLY A 218 31.81 -15.01 -16.75
N GLU A 219 32.89 -15.65 -17.20
CA GLU A 219 33.57 -16.72 -16.49
C GLU A 219 35.02 -16.31 -16.19
N PRO A 220 35.40 -16.15 -14.91
CA PRO A 220 36.76 -15.86 -14.52
C PRO A 220 37.76 -16.89 -15.08
N GLY A 221 38.87 -16.41 -15.65
CA GLY A 221 39.89 -17.27 -16.25
C GLY A 221 39.61 -17.71 -17.69
N SER A 222 38.48 -17.31 -18.28
CA SER A 222 38.16 -17.60 -19.69
C SER A 222 39.19 -16.98 -20.65
N ASP A 223 39.57 -17.72 -21.69
CA ASP A 223 40.46 -17.23 -22.75
C ASP A 223 39.84 -16.08 -23.56
N ALA A 224 38.50 -15.96 -23.56
CA ALA A 224 37.76 -14.85 -24.19
C ALA A 224 37.71 -13.57 -23.33
N GLY A 225 38.19 -13.63 -22.08
CA GLY A 225 38.08 -12.56 -21.10
C GLY A 225 36.74 -12.55 -20.35
N TRP A 226 36.69 -11.76 -19.28
CA TRP A 226 35.53 -11.53 -18.41
C TRP A 226 35.55 -10.09 -17.91
N HIS A 227 34.58 -9.69 -17.10
CA HIS A 227 34.60 -8.37 -16.46
C HIS A 227 34.48 -8.47 -14.95
N GLU A 228 35.22 -7.63 -14.23
CA GLU A 228 35.21 -7.56 -12.76
C GLU A 228 34.76 -6.16 -12.30
N GLY A 229 33.91 -6.10 -11.28
CA GLY A 229 33.38 -4.85 -10.74
C GLY A 229 32.85 -5.01 -9.30
N SER A 230 31.85 -4.20 -8.97
CA SER A 230 31.12 -4.26 -7.70
C SER A 230 29.64 -4.56 -7.90
N GLU A 231 28.90 -4.77 -6.82
CA GLU A 231 27.44 -4.92 -6.89
C GLU A 231 26.83 -3.68 -7.56
N PRO A 232 25.90 -3.85 -8.52
CA PRO A 232 25.18 -2.73 -9.11
C PRO A 232 24.50 -1.86 -8.04
N SER A 233 24.71 -0.55 -8.14
CA SER A 233 24.22 0.43 -7.16
C SER A 233 23.08 1.28 -7.73
N ARG A 234 22.08 1.58 -6.89
CA ARG A 234 21.05 2.59 -7.22
C ARG A 234 21.62 4.01 -7.23
N GLU A 235 22.74 4.21 -6.56
CA GLU A 235 23.44 5.49 -6.44
C GLU A 235 24.63 5.48 -7.40
N GLY A 236 24.38 5.90 -8.64
CA GLY A 236 25.40 6.04 -9.67
C GLY A 236 25.66 4.81 -10.54
N SER A 237 26.73 4.88 -11.34
CA SER A 237 27.16 3.81 -12.24
C SER A 237 28.31 3.01 -11.65
N VAL A 238 28.32 1.70 -11.90
CA VAL A 238 29.42 0.79 -11.59
C VAL A 238 30.11 0.39 -12.89
N THR A 239 31.43 0.51 -12.92
CA THR A 239 32.24 0.08 -14.06
C THR A 239 32.79 -1.33 -13.83
N PHE A 240 32.39 -2.27 -14.68
CA PHE A 240 32.96 -3.60 -14.78
C PHE A 240 34.13 -3.56 -15.76
N LYS A 241 35.35 -3.75 -15.24
CA LYS A 241 36.59 -3.66 -16.02
C LYS A 241 36.84 -4.93 -16.81
N PHE A 242 37.14 -4.80 -18.10
CA PHE A 242 37.51 -5.95 -18.90
C PHE A 242 38.83 -6.54 -18.40
N THR A 243 38.80 -7.84 -18.14
CA THR A 243 39.91 -8.63 -17.61
C THR A 243 40.13 -9.81 -18.53
N LYS A 244 41.40 -10.20 -18.70
CA LYS A 244 41.77 -11.36 -19.50
C LYS A 244 42.80 -12.20 -18.77
N LYS A 245 42.84 -13.47 -19.15
CA LYS A 245 43.90 -14.37 -18.72
C LYS A 245 45.24 -13.89 -19.24
N GLU A 246 46.28 -14.06 -18.43
CA GLU A 246 47.65 -13.76 -18.85
C GLU A 246 48.00 -14.57 -20.11
N GLY A 247 48.66 -13.91 -21.08
CA GLY A 247 48.96 -14.51 -22.38
C GLY A 247 47.80 -14.59 -23.38
N SER A 248 46.57 -14.22 -23.00
CA SER A 248 45.44 -14.15 -23.94
C SER A 248 45.50 -12.91 -24.83
N GLU A 249 45.14 -13.08 -26.11
CA GLU A 249 44.94 -11.98 -27.07
C GLU A 249 43.57 -11.30 -26.96
N ALA A 250 42.72 -11.73 -26.03
CA ALA A 250 41.37 -11.19 -25.88
C ALA A 250 41.37 -9.67 -25.73
N ARG A 251 40.41 -9.04 -26.42
CA ARG A 251 40.17 -7.60 -26.40
C ARG A 251 38.73 -7.37 -26.00
N GLY A 252 38.52 -6.39 -25.14
CA GLY A 252 37.20 -6.01 -24.66
C GLY A 252 37.21 -4.58 -24.16
N GLN A 253 36.02 -4.06 -23.92
CA GLN A 253 35.81 -2.75 -23.32
C GLN A 253 35.14 -2.91 -21.96
N ASP A 254 35.38 -1.93 -21.10
CA ASP A 254 34.70 -1.84 -19.82
C ASP A 254 33.20 -1.64 -20.02
N ILE A 255 32.41 -2.22 -19.13
CA ILE A 255 30.95 -2.11 -19.14
C ILE A 255 30.54 -1.22 -17.96
N SER A 256 30.03 -0.02 -18.26
CA SER A 256 29.41 0.81 -17.24
C SER A 256 27.95 0.43 -17.10
N VAL A 257 27.55 0.07 -15.88
CA VAL A 257 26.20 -0.39 -15.51
C VAL A 257 25.57 0.64 -14.58
N SER A 258 24.44 1.21 -14.96
CA SER A 258 23.70 2.18 -14.14
C SER A 258 22.22 1.81 -14.03
N LEU A 259 21.57 2.29 -12.97
CA LEU A 259 20.13 2.09 -12.78
C LEU A 259 19.37 2.70 -13.97
N TYR A 260 18.50 1.90 -14.57
CA TYR A 260 17.66 2.33 -15.69
C TYR A 260 16.23 2.61 -15.21
N ASP A 261 15.59 1.60 -14.62
CA ASP A 261 14.23 1.70 -14.07
C ASP A 261 13.95 0.58 -13.05
N HIS A 262 12.68 0.40 -12.69
CA HIS A 262 12.22 -0.74 -11.91
C HIS A 262 11.18 -1.50 -12.72
N VAL A 263 11.19 -2.81 -12.61
CA VAL A 263 10.31 -3.70 -13.39
C VAL A 263 9.67 -4.75 -12.51
N LYS A 264 8.62 -5.38 -13.04
CA LYS A 264 8.16 -6.67 -12.57
C LYS A 264 9.26 -7.71 -12.82
N GLY A 265 9.62 -8.46 -11.79
CA GLY A 265 10.45 -9.66 -11.93
C GLY A 265 9.67 -10.84 -12.50
N ASP A 266 10.40 -11.84 -12.97
CA ASP A 266 9.83 -13.10 -13.49
C ASP A 266 9.75 -14.21 -12.42
N GLU A 267 10.35 -13.96 -11.25
CA GLU A 267 10.36 -14.92 -10.15
C GLU A 267 8.95 -15.11 -9.57
N ARG A 268 8.64 -16.35 -9.20
CA ARG A 268 7.36 -16.74 -8.62
C ARG A 268 7.59 -17.44 -7.30
N GLU A 269 6.73 -17.15 -6.33
CA GLU A 269 6.71 -17.83 -5.04
C GLU A 269 5.38 -18.55 -4.85
N LYS A 270 5.38 -19.61 -4.03
CA LYS A 270 4.15 -20.31 -3.64
C LYS A 270 3.46 -19.49 -2.55
N ALA A 271 2.25 -19.01 -2.81
CA ALA A 271 1.38 -18.44 -1.79
C ALA A 271 0.38 -19.51 -1.32
N TYR A 272 0.26 -19.72 -0.01
CA TYR A 272 -0.74 -20.64 0.54
C TYR A 272 -2.08 -19.91 0.68
N LEU A 273 -3.16 -20.52 0.18
CA LEU A 273 -4.52 -19.96 0.15
C LEU A 273 -5.01 -19.47 1.53
N GLY A 274 -4.54 -20.06 2.63
CA GLY A 274 -4.88 -19.63 4.00
C GLY A 274 -4.34 -18.25 4.37
N GLU A 275 -3.22 -17.81 3.80
CA GLU A 275 -2.62 -16.48 4.05
C GLU A 275 -3.32 -15.40 3.20
N VAL A 276 -3.89 -15.77 2.05
CA VAL A 276 -4.69 -14.89 1.19
C VAL A 276 -6.14 -14.80 1.69
N ALA A 277 -6.59 -15.78 2.47
CA ALA A 277 -7.97 -15.90 2.97
C ALA A 277 -8.25 -15.22 4.31
N ILE A 278 -7.25 -14.56 4.94
CA ILE A 278 -7.43 -13.89 6.25
C ILE A 278 -8.13 -12.54 6.10
N TRP A 279 -9.27 -12.49 5.43
CA TRP A 279 -10.19 -11.35 5.49
C TRP A 279 -11.61 -11.90 5.26
N ARG A 280 -12.13 -12.65 6.25
CA ARG A 280 -13.55 -12.98 6.41
C ARG A 280 -14.05 -12.39 7.71
#